data_AF-A0AA50VY98-F1
#
_entry.id   AF-A0AA50VY98-F1
#
_cell.length_a   1.000
_cell.length_b   1.000
_cell.length_c   1.000
_cell.angle_alpha   90.00
_cell.angle_beta   90.00
_cell.angle_gamma   90.00
#
_symmetry.space_group_name_H-M   'P 1'
#
loop_
_entity.id
_entity.type
_entity.pdbx_description
1 polymer ?
#
loop_
_entity_poly.entity_id
_entity_poly.type
_entity_poly.pdbx_seq_one_letter_code
_entity_poly.pdbx_strand_id
1 'polypeptide(L)'
;DRSRKISFVGTAQYVSPDLLQNRVDTRASDLWAFGCIVYQMISGLPPFHAPTEFLTFQKILKMDYEFPEGFPADAKDLVEKLLVLDHSKRLGANDKGETYESIRQHPFFEGIDWENIWEQTPPTISPNLEEYSVPDHLEPGLGKDQIMRLWEFDLSTSRG
;
A
#
# COMPACT_ATOMS: atom_id res chain seq x y z
N ASP A 1 -24.78 -25.69 -14.12
CA ASP A 1 -23.41 -25.44 -13.65
C ASP A 1 -23.26 -23.95 -13.35
N ARG A 2 -23.23 -23.57 -12.07
CA ARG A 2 -23.24 -22.16 -11.64
C ARG A 2 -21.80 -21.73 -11.43
N SER A 3 -21.23 -21.04 -12.42
CA SER A 3 -19.98 -20.30 -12.25
C SER A 3 -20.18 -19.30 -11.11
N ARG A 4 -19.58 -19.60 -9.94
CA ARG A 4 -19.46 -18.59 -8.89
C ARG A 4 -18.50 -17.54 -9.45
N LYS A 5 -19.05 -16.46 -9.98
CA LYS A 5 -18.35 -15.18 -10.05
C LYS A 5 -18.04 -14.81 -8.61
N ILE A 6 -16.84 -15.17 -8.16
CA ILE A 6 -16.26 -14.64 -6.94
C ILE A 6 -15.96 -13.19 -7.31
N SER A 7 -16.88 -12.28 -7.01
CA SER A 7 -16.52 -10.87 -6.95
C SER A 7 -15.37 -10.80 -5.96
N PHE A 8 -14.18 -10.52 -6.46
CA PHE A 8 -13.02 -10.27 -5.62
C PHE A 8 -13.34 -9.00 -4.82
N VAL A 9 -13.64 -9.15 -3.53
CA VAL A 9 -13.97 -8.01 -2.64
C VAL A 9 -12.72 -7.57 -1.86
N GLY A 10 -11.56 -7.60 -2.53
CA GLY A 10 -10.32 -7.04 -2.02
C GLY A 10 -9.88 -5.89 -2.91
N THR A 11 -9.22 -4.89 -2.37
CA THR A 11 -8.56 -3.89 -3.21
C THR A 11 -7.41 -4.58 -3.94
N ALA A 12 -7.54 -4.76 -5.26
CA ALA A 12 -6.64 -5.54 -6.11
C ALA A 12 -5.14 -5.18 -5.97
N GLN A 13 -4.84 -4.00 -5.43
CA GLN A 13 -3.50 -3.45 -5.25
C GLN A 13 -2.69 -4.09 -4.12
N TYR A 14 -3.32 -4.80 -3.17
CA TYR A 14 -2.62 -5.42 -2.01
C TYR A 14 -2.59 -6.96 -2.08
N VAL A 15 -3.00 -7.54 -3.19
CA VAL A 15 -3.15 -8.99 -3.34
C VAL A 15 -1.78 -9.63 -3.57
N SER A 16 -1.45 -10.66 -2.80
CA SER A 16 -0.20 -11.40 -2.97
C SER A 16 -0.21 -12.24 -4.25
N PRO A 17 0.97 -12.47 -4.89
CA PRO A 17 1.08 -13.28 -6.10
C PRO A 17 0.63 -14.74 -5.88
N ASP A 18 0.87 -15.30 -4.69
CA ASP A 18 0.44 -16.64 -4.30
C ASP A 18 -1.09 -16.76 -4.17
N LEU A 19 -1.76 -15.74 -3.64
CA LEU A 19 -3.23 -15.69 -3.59
C LEU A 19 -3.84 -15.57 -4.99
N LEU A 20 -3.18 -14.85 -5.91
CA LEU A 20 -3.61 -14.75 -7.31
C LEU A 20 -3.49 -16.09 -8.06
N GLN A 21 -2.37 -16.79 -7.88
CA GLN A 21 -2.07 -18.02 -8.63
C GLN A 21 -2.74 -19.26 -8.04
N ASN A 22 -2.59 -19.46 -6.73
CA ASN A 22 -2.96 -20.72 -6.08
C ASN A 22 -4.17 -20.59 -5.16
N ARG A 23 -4.68 -19.37 -4.95
CA ARG A 23 -5.78 -19.06 -4.02
C ARG A 23 -5.53 -19.59 -2.61
N VAL A 24 -4.25 -19.68 -2.23
CA VAL A 24 -3.84 -20.05 -0.89
C VAL A 24 -3.62 -18.77 -0.13
N ASP A 25 -4.40 -18.59 0.92
CA ASP A 25 -4.13 -17.52 1.88
C ASP A 25 -3.15 -18.05 2.94
N THR A 26 -2.12 -17.25 3.24
CA THR A 26 -1.07 -17.61 4.18
C THR A 26 -0.75 -16.39 5.05
N ARG A 27 -0.15 -16.61 6.22
CA ARG A 27 0.38 -15.49 7.03
C ARG A 27 1.35 -14.60 6.25
N ALA A 28 2.03 -15.17 5.25
CA ALA A 28 2.93 -14.41 4.39
C ALA A 28 2.21 -13.51 3.37
N SER A 29 0.91 -13.74 3.12
CA SER A 29 0.08 -12.84 2.31
C SER A 29 -0.10 -11.49 3.01
N ASP A 30 -0.27 -11.47 4.33
CA ASP A 30 -0.35 -10.24 5.13
C ASP A 30 0.98 -9.46 5.08
N LEU A 31 2.11 -10.15 5.04
CA LEU A 31 3.44 -9.53 4.89
C LEU A 31 3.59 -8.79 3.55
N TRP A 32 3.02 -9.34 2.49
CA TRP A 32 2.98 -8.68 1.19
C TRP A 32 2.10 -7.42 1.24
N ALA A 33 0.89 -7.54 1.79
CA ALA A 33 -0.02 -6.40 1.93
C ALA A 33 0.61 -5.30 2.79
N PHE A 34 1.33 -5.67 3.85
CA PHE A 34 2.10 -4.74 4.68
C PHE A 34 3.17 -3.99 3.87
N GLY A 35 3.96 -4.69 3.04
CA GLY A 35 4.91 -4.05 2.15
C GLY A 35 4.26 -3.04 1.19
N CYS A 36 3.09 -3.38 0.64
CA CYS A 36 2.32 -2.46 -0.21
C CYS A 36 1.84 -1.22 0.56
N ILE A 37 1.42 -1.37 1.82
CA ILE A 37 0.97 -0.26 2.67
C ILE A 37 2.15 0.65 3.04
N VAL A 38 3.30 0.10 3.42
CA VAL A 38 4.52 0.88 3.71
C VAL A 38 4.93 1.70 2.48
N TYR A 39 4.96 1.07 1.31
CA TYR A 39 5.24 1.76 0.05
C TYR A 39 4.25 2.92 -0.19
N GLN A 40 2.96 2.69 0.00
CA GLN A 40 1.92 3.68 -0.25
C GLN A 40 1.94 4.84 0.75
N MET A 41 2.22 4.58 2.03
CA MET A 41 2.31 5.64 3.03
C MET A 41 3.42 6.65 2.71
N ILE A 42 4.47 6.21 2.03
CA ILE A 42 5.64 7.04 1.68
C ILE A 42 5.48 7.68 0.30
N SER A 43 4.97 6.94 -0.69
CA SER A 43 4.90 7.41 -2.09
C SER A 43 3.54 7.98 -2.49
N GLY A 44 2.51 7.83 -1.66
CA GLY A 44 1.12 8.26 -1.93
C GLY A 44 0.31 7.27 -2.79
N LEU A 45 0.95 6.39 -3.56
CA LEU A 45 0.29 5.39 -4.42
C LEU A 45 0.77 3.98 -4.09
N PRO A 46 -0.05 2.94 -4.31
CA PRO A 46 0.40 1.56 -4.12
C PRO A 46 1.43 1.17 -5.20
N PRO A 47 2.33 0.21 -4.92
CA PRO A 47 3.41 -0.16 -5.85
C PRO A 47 2.84 -0.71 -7.17
N PHE A 48 1.77 -1.51 -7.06
CA PHE A 48 1.09 -2.10 -8.20
C PHE A 48 -0.22 -1.37 -8.48
N HIS A 49 -0.12 -0.20 -9.11
CA HIS A 49 -1.28 0.56 -9.58
C HIS A 49 -1.46 0.43 -11.10
N ALA A 50 -2.68 0.17 -11.56
CA ALA A 50 -3.06 0.17 -12.96
C ALA A 50 -4.58 0.46 -13.14
N PRO A 51 -5.03 0.86 -14.35
CA PRO A 51 -6.44 1.22 -14.59
C PRO A 51 -7.44 0.06 -14.42
N THR A 52 -6.99 -1.18 -14.48
CA THR A 52 -7.85 -2.37 -14.31
C THR A 52 -7.18 -3.38 -13.40
N GLU A 53 -7.97 -4.16 -12.67
CA GLU A 53 -7.47 -5.21 -11.78
C GLU A 53 -6.60 -6.23 -12.53
N PHE A 54 -6.99 -6.59 -13.76
CA PHE A 54 -6.20 -7.49 -14.60
C PHE A 54 -4.79 -6.95 -14.86
N LEU A 55 -4.67 -5.67 -15.18
CA LEU A 55 -3.36 -5.03 -15.37
C LEU A 55 -2.58 -4.96 -14.06
N THR A 56 -3.24 -4.67 -12.94
CA THR A 56 -2.62 -4.71 -11.60
C THR A 56 -2.04 -6.08 -11.29
N PHE A 57 -2.80 -7.15 -11.56
CA PHE A 57 -2.33 -8.52 -11.38
C PHE A 57 -1.14 -8.85 -12.29
N GLN A 58 -1.14 -8.36 -13.53
CA GLN A 58 0.02 -8.51 -14.41
C GLN A 58 1.26 -7.81 -13.86
N LYS A 59 1.11 -6.61 -13.27
CA LYS A 59 2.24 -5.90 -12.64
C LYS A 59 2.76 -6.64 -11.41
N ILE A 60 1.87 -7.15 -10.55
CA ILE A 60 2.23 -7.98 -9.38
C ILE A 60 3.06 -9.19 -9.80
N LEU A 61 2.58 -9.96 -10.79
CA LEU A 61 3.26 -11.18 -11.24
C LEU A 61 4.60 -10.91 -11.94
N LYS A 62 4.78 -9.72 -12.50
CA LYS A 62 6.01 -9.29 -13.16
C LYS A 62 6.96 -8.52 -12.23
N MET A 63 6.56 -8.24 -11.00
CA MET A 63 7.28 -7.34 -10.09
C MET A 63 7.53 -5.96 -10.72
N ASP A 64 6.54 -5.44 -11.45
CA ASP A 64 6.62 -4.19 -12.18
C ASP A 64 6.17 -3.00 -11.31
N TYR A 65 7.11 -2.44 -10.56
CA TYR A 65 6.97 -1.21 -9.78
C TYR A 65 8.36 -0.56 -9.63
N GLU A 66 8.38 0.75 -9.40
CA GLU A 66 9.61 1.52 -9.24
C GLU A 66 9.45 2.45 -8.03
N PHE A 67 10.52 2.67 -7.27
CA PHE A 67 10.51 3.62 -6.17
C PHE A 67 10.67 5.06 -6.71
N PRO A 68 9.86 6.03 -6.23
CA PRO A 68 10.04 7.42 -6.59
C PRO A 68 11.37 7.98 -6.07
N GLU A 69 11.79 9.11 -6.64
CA GLU A 69 12.98 9.83 -6.17
C GLU A 69 12.80 10.26 -4.70
N GLY A 70 13.87 10.11 -3.91
CA GLY A 70 13.85 10.47 -2.48
C GLY A 70 13.19 9.44 -1.56
N PHE A 71 12.79 8.26 -2.06
CA PHE A 71 12.29 7.19 -1.19
C PHE A 71 13.35 6.78 -0.15
N PRO A 72 13.04 6.77 1.16
CA PRO A 72 14.03 6.48 2.20
C PRO A 72 14.68 5.11 2.04
N ALA A 73 16.00 5.04 2.23
CA ALA A 73 16.78 3.83 1.97
C ALA A 73 16.33 2.63 2.82
N ASP A 74 16.12 2.83 4.13
CA ASP A 74 15.67 1.75 5.02
C ASP A 74 14.24 1.29 4.72
N ALA A 75 13.38 2.21 4.27
CA ALA A 75 12.03 1.88 3.85
C ALA A 75 12.04 1.07 2.55
N LYS A 76 12.90 1.46 1.60
CA LYS A 76 13.08 0.75 0.33
C LYS A 76 13.53 -0.69 0.59
N ASP A 77 14.56 -0.86 1.42
CA ASP A 77 15.10 -2.16 1.81
C ASP A 77 14.04 -3.04 2.51
N LEU A 78 13.22 -2.45 3.40
CA LEU A 78 12.08 -3.17 4.01
C LEU A 78 11.07 -3.64 2.97
N VAL A 79 10.64 -2.74 2.08
CA VAL A 79 9.65 -3.04 1.03
C VAL A 79 10.17 -4.12 0.08
N GLU A 80 11.43 -4.04 -0.36
CA GLU A 80 12.06 -5.04 -1.22
C GLU A 80 12.12 -6.43 -0.57
N LYS A 81 12.30 -6.50 0.75
CA LYS A 81 12.30 -7.78 1.50
C LYS A 81 10.89 -8.33 1.79
N LEU A 82 9.86 -7.50 1.74
CA LEU A 82 8.45 -7.91 1.92
C LEU A 82 7.78 -8.27 0.59
N LEU A 83 8.04 -7.49 -0.47
CA LEU A 83 7.54 -7.72 -1.82
C LEU A 83 8.41 -8.74 -2.54
N VAL A 84 8.35 -9.99 -2.08
CA VAL A 84 9.05 -11.13 -2.69
C VAL A 84 8.01 -12.12 -3.23
N LEU A 85 8.19 -12.57 -4.48
CA LEU A 85 7.27 -13.51 -5.13
C LEU A 85 7.14 -14.82 -4.35
N ASP A 86 8.27 -15.37 -3.92
CA ASP A 86 8.33 -16.55 -3.06
C ASP A 86 7.93 -16.16 -1.63
N HIS A 87 6.71 -16.53 -1.25
CA HIS A 87 6.12 -16.21 0.04
C HIS A 87 6.95 -16.75 1.23
N SER A 88 7.74 -17.81 1.04
CA SER A 88 8.61 -18.36 2.09
C SER A 88 9.88 -17.53 2.33
N LYS A 89 10.22 -16.63 1.41
CA LYS A 89 11.41 -15.76 1.48
C LYS A 89 11.13 -14.35 1.95
N ARG A 90 9.84 -13.99 2.16
CA ARG A 90 9.47 -12.68 2.68
C ARG A 90 10.02 -12.50 4.09
N LEU A 91 10.50 -11.30 4.42
CA LEU A 91 10.89 -10.95 5.78
C LEU A 91 9.72 -11.19 6.74
N GLY A 92 9.95 -11.91 7.85
CA GLY A 92 8.91 -12.32 8.78
C GLY A 92 8.25 -13.67 8.49
N ALA A 93 8.42 -14.25 7.29
CA ALA A 93 7.73 -15.50 6.93
C ALA A 93 8.20 -16.72 7.73
N ASN A 94 9.45 -16.69 8.21
CA ASN A 94 10.09 -17.78 8.95
C ASN A 94 10.31 -17.46 10.43
N ASP A 95 9.76 -16.36 10.92
CA ASP A 95 9.89 -15.99 12.33
C ASP A 95 9.18 -17.02 13.21
N LYS A 96 9.88 -17.43 14.28
CA LYS A 96 9.38 -18.43 15.21
C LYS A 96 8.60 -17.72 16.32
N GLY A 97 7.32 -18.04 16.44
CA GLY A 97 6.43 -17.48 17.47
C GLY A 97 5.33 -16.62 16.88
N GLU A 98 4.69 -15.81 17.73
CA GLU A 98 3.63 -14.88 17.32
C GLU A 98 4.17 -13.46 17.03
N THR A 99 5.47 -13.25 17.23
CA THR A 99 6.13 -11.95 17.05
C THR A 99 6.95 -11.94 15.76
N TYR A 100 6.74 -10.93 14.91
CA TYR A 100 7.51 -10.71 13.67
C TYR A 100 8.87 -10.06 13.97
N GLU A 101 9.74 -10.77 14.69
CA GLU A 101 11.00 -10.25 15.21
C GLU A 101 11.93 -9.71 14.12
N SER A 102 12.03 -10.41 12.98
CA SER A 102 12.88 -9.96 11.86
C SER A 102 12.40 -8.63 11.26
N ILE A 103 11.09 -8.35 11.33
CA ILE A 103 10.51 -7.07 10.92
C ILE A 103 10.78 -6.01 11.99
N ARG A 104 10.55 -6.33 13.27
CA ARG A 104 10.74 -5.38 14.39
C ARG A 104 12.19 -4.90 14.54
N GLN A 105 13.15 -5.75 14.20
CA GLN A 105 14.59 -5.44 14.23
C GLN A 105 15.10 -4.75 12.95
N HIS A 106 14.25 -4.54 11.95
CA HIS A 106 14.66 -3.89 10.71
C HIS A 106 15.08 -2.42 10.97
N PRO A 107 16.14 -1.90 10.32
CA PRO A 107 16.58 -0.51 10.49
C PRO A 107 15.47 0.55 10.30
N PHE A 108 14.49 0.26 9.45
CA PHE A 108 13.30 1.10 9.28
C PHE A 108 12.53 1.38 10.59
N PHE A 109 12.59 0.45 11.55
CA PHE A 109 11.96 0.58 12.88
C PHE A 109 12.98 0.84 13.99
N GLU A 110 14.17 1.34 13.67
CA GLU A 110 15.17 1.71 14.68
C GLU A 110 14.59 2.75 15.65
N GLY A 111 14.79 2.52 16.95
CA GLY A 111 14.33 3.40 18.02
C GLY A 111 12.88 3.18 18.47
N ILE A 112 12.14 2.25 17.87
CA ILE A 112 10.79 1.90 18.33
C ILE A 112 10.87 1.01 19.58
N ASP A 113 10.28 1.47 20.68
CA ASP A 113 10.02 0.63 21.86
C ASP A 113 8.72 -0.15 21.65
N TRP A 114 8.88 -1.41 21.23
CA TRP A 114 7.77 -2.32 20.95
C TRP A 114 7.04 -2.83 22.20
N GLU A 115 7.67 -2.78 23.37
CA GLU A 115 7.05 -3.26 24.63
C GLU A 115 6.04 -2.24 25.15
N ASN A 116 6.37 -0.94 25.06
CA ASN A 116 5.54 0.15 25.58
C ASN A 116 4.85 0.96 24.47
N ILE A 117 4.75 0.44 23.24
CA ILE A 117 4.17 1.16 22.10
C ILE A 117 2.74 1.67 22.36
N TRP A 118 1.96 0.96 23.17
CA TRP A 118 0.59 1.30 23.53
C TRP A 118 0.48 2.45 24.54
N GLU A 119 1.59 2.75 25.23
CA GLU A 119 1.68 3.81 26.23
C GLU A 119 2.32 5.09 25.66
N GLN A 120 2.92 4.99 24.48
CA GLN A 120 3.55 6.12 23.82
C GLN A 120 2.51 7.12 23.30
N THR A 121 2.88 8.40 23.33
CA THR A 121 2.06 9.45 22.71
C THR A 121 2.15 9.29 21.19
N PRO A 122 1.02 9.16 20.48
CA PRO A 122 1.05 9.01 19.03
C PRO A 122 1.65 10.25 18.38
N PRO A 123 2.38 10.09 17.26
CA PRO A 123 2.92 11.22 16.53
C PRO A 123 1.79 12.13 16.02
N THR A 124 2.03 13.44 16.01
CA THR A 124 1.06 14.41 15.50
C THR A 124 0.92 14.25 14.00
N ILE A 125 -0.28 13.86 13.54
CA ILE A 125 -0.62 13.86 12.12
C ILE A 125 -0.80 15.32 11.71
N SER A 126 0.24 15.91 11.11
CA SER A 126 0.10 17.19 10.44
C SER A 126 -0.44 16.91 9.03
N PRO A 127 -1.71 17.21 8.73
CA PRO A 127 -2.15 17.14 7.36
C PRO A 127 -1.30 18.14 6.59
N ASN A 128 -0.51 17.66 5.63
CA ASN A 128 0.19 18.51 4.66
C ASN A 128 -0.84 19.05 3.64
N LEU A 129 -1.98 19.54 4.16
CA LEU A 129 -2.96 20.31 3.42
C LEU A 129 -2.46 21.74 3.55
N GLU A 130 -1.97 22.32 2.46
CA GLU A 130 -2.07 23.77 2.31
C GLU A 130 -3.47 24.17 2.78
N GLU A 131 -3.56 25.08 3.77
CA GLU A 131 -4.77 25.41 4.53
C GLU A 131 -6.06 25.21 3.73
N TYR A 132 -6.69 24.04 3.90
CA TYR A 132 -7.95 23.77 3.21
C TYR A 132 -9.03 24.58 3.91
N SER A 133 -9.31 25.80 3.41
CA SER A 133 -10.44 26.59 3.87
C SER A 133 -11.72 25.90 3.38
N VAL A 134 -12.45 25.27 4.29
CA VAL A 134 -13.80 24.75 3.98
C VAL A 134 -14.69 25.97 3.71
N PRO A 135 -15.21 26.17 2.48
CA PRO A 135 -16.09 27.29 2.21
C PRO A 135 -17.39 27.15 3.00
N ASP A 136 -17.91 28.25 3.56
CA ASP A 136 -19.12 28.28 4.39
C ASP A 136 -20.40 27.75 3.69
N HIS A 137 -20.34 27.51 2.38
CA HIS A 137 -21.46 27.10 1.52
C HIS A 137 -21.26 25.71 0.93
N LEU A 138 -20.79 24.75 1.75
CA LEU A 138 -20.66 23.35 1.33
C LEU A 138 -22.06 22.74 1.07
N GLU A 139 -22.45 22.65 -0.19
CA GLU A 139 -23.61 21.86 -0.61
C GLU A 139 -23.34 20.37 -0.28
N PRO A 140 -24.32 19.61 0.26
CA PRO A 140 -24.15 18.19 0.52
C PRO A 140 -23.85 17.42 -0.78
N GLY A 141 -22.63 16.90 -0.89
CA GLY A 141 -22.18 16.06 -2.00
C GLY A 141 -20.89 16.59 -2.65
N LEU A 142 -19.97 15.68 -2.96
CA LEU A 142 -18.78 16.01 -3.74
C LEU A 142 -19.20 16.25 -5.19
N GLY A 143 -19.28 17.53 -5.59
CA GLY A 143 -19.52 17.91 -6.97
C GLY A 143 -18.47 17.28 -7.90
N LYS A 144 -18.86 16.97 -9.15
CA LYS A 144 -17.96 16.32 -10.13
C LYS A 144 -16.63 17.05 -10.29
N ASP A 145 -16.65 18.37 -10.15
CA ASP A 145 -15.49 19.24 -10.30
C ASP A 145 -14.54 19.13 -9.11
N GLN A 146 -15.07 18.90 -7.90
CA GLN A 146 -14.28 18.65 -6.69
C GLN A 146 -13.68 17.25 -6.71
N ILE A 147 -14.43 16.25 -7.21
CA ILE A 147 -13.91 14.92 -7.48
C ILE A 147 -12.75 15.03 -8.48
N MET A 148 -12.93 15.68 -9.63
CA MET A 148 -11.87 15.80 -10.63
C MET A 148 -10.59 16.47 -10.10
N ARG A 149 -10.71 17.46 -9.21
CA ARG A 149 -9.56 18.08 -8.52
C ARG A 149 -8.87 17.14 -7.53
N LEU A 150 -9.65 16.37 -6.76
CA LEU A 150 -9.13 15.38 -5.80
C LEU A 150 -8.37 14.22 -6.47
N TRP A 151 -8.64 13.95 -7.75
CA TRP A 151 -8.00 12.85 -8.50
C TRP A 151 -6.92 13.31 -9.49
N GLU A 152 -6.46 14.57 -9.42
CA GLU A 152 -5.43 15.15 -10.32
C GLU A 152 -5.64 14.83 -11.82
N PHE A 153 -6.88 14.69 -12.27
CA PHE A 153 -7.21 14.60 -13.69
C PHE A 153 -7.28 16.02 -14.27
N ASP A 154 -6.14 16.71 -14.35
CA ASP A 154 -6.02 17.91 -15.17
C ASP A 154 -5.72 17.47 -16.62
N LEU A 155 -6.79 17.31 -17.42
CA LEU A 155 -6.64 17.47 -18.86
C LEU A 155 -6.44 18.96 -19.11
N SER A 156 -5.18 19.39 -19.10
CA SER A 156 -4.80 20.64 -19.74
C SER A 156 -5.21 20.58 -21.21
N THR A 157 -6.39 21.15 -21.47
CA THR A 157 -6.82 21.88 -22.65
C THR A 157 -6.00 21.61 -23.92
N SER A 158 -6.59 20.85 -24.85
CA SER A 158 -6.37 21.05 -26.27
C SER A 158 -6.75 22.49 -26.65
N ARG A 159 -5.76 23.29 -27.03
CA ARG A 159 -5.85 24.31 -28.10
C ARG A 159 -4.51 24.43 -28.82
N GLY A 160 -4.42 23.70 -29.93
CA GLY A 160 -3.70 24.07 -31.14
C GLY A 160 -4.61 23.72 -32.30
#